data_AF-A0A257VMT9-F1
#
_entry.id   AF-A0A257VMT9-F1
#
_cell.length_a   1.000
_cell.length_b   1.000
_cell.length_c   1.000
_cell.angle_alpha   90.00
_cell.angle_beta   90.00
_cell.angle_gamma   90.00
#
_symmetry.space_group_name_H-M   'P 1'
#
loop_
_entity.id
_entity.type
_entity.pdbx_description
1 polymer ?
#
loop_
_entity_poly.entity_id
_entity_poly.type
_entity_poly.pdbx_seq_one_letter_code
_entity_poly.pdbx_strand_id
1 'polypeptide(L)'
;MSTDDIVGTLEEIRRVLRPRGTFTTTLIGQNTEMFNKAYRAASRVIPSFWGRQVEAGMPALIKSLDFRIVGDKSHRQSFYPSRVLCCRKE
;
A
#
# COMPACT_ATOMS: atom_id res chain seq x y z
N MET A 1 -2.01 12.32 -4.01
CA MET A 1 -1.14 11.46 -4.84
C MET A 1 -1.99 10.89 -5.94
N SER A 2 -1.59 11.10 -7.19
CA SER A 2 -2.14 10.37 -8.33
C SER A 2 -1.69 8.90 -8.27
N THR A 3 -2.40 8.00 -8.94
CA THR A 3 -1.92 6.63 -9.19
C THR A 3 -0.55 6.66 -9.88
N ASP A 4 -0.30 7.66 -10.71
CA ASP A 4 0.97 7.83 -11.43
C ASP A 4 2.14 8.10 -10.48
N ASP A 5 1.91 8.85 -9.39
CA ASP A 5 2.94 9.10 -8.37
C ASP A 5 3.36 7.79 -7.67
N ILE A 6 2.39 6.88 -7.45
CA ILE A 6 2.64 5.58 -6.83
C ILE A 6 3.44 4.70 -7.78
N VAL A 7 3.06 4.68 -9.07
CA VAL A 7 3.79 3.91 -10.10
C VAL A 7 5.22 4.41 -10.21
N GLY A 8 5.42 5.72 -10.39
CA GLY A 8 6.76 6.32 -10.48
C GLY A 8 7.60 6.06 -9.23
N THR A 9 6.99 6.07 -8.04
CA THR A 9 7.69 5.70 -6.80
C THR A 9 8.19 4.25 -6.83
N LEU A 10 7.36 3.30 -7.27
CA LEU A 10 7.74 1.89 -7.35
C LEU A 10 8.78 1.62 -8.44
N GLU A 11 8.72 2.35 -9.56
CA GLU A 11 9.73 2.32 -10.61
C GLU A 11 11.08 2.84 -10.10
N GLU A 12 11.09 3.94 -9.34
CA GLU A 12 12.32 4.46 -8.74
C GLU A 12 12.89 3.49 -7.70
N ILE A 13 12.05 2.89 -6.86
CA ILE A 13 12.47 1.80 -5.96
C ILE A 13 13.12 0.68 -6.78
N ARG A 14 12.49 0.23 -7.87
CA ARG A 14 13.05 -0.80 -8.75
C ARG A 14 14.40 -0.38 -9.32
N ARG A 15 14.54 0.86 -9.78
CA ARG A 15 15.77 1.40 -10.38
C ARG A 15 16.94 1.33 -9.41
N VAL A 16 16.71 1.69 -8.14
CA VAL A 16 17.79 1.74 -7.12
C VAL A 16 18.06 0.39 -6.45
N LEU A 17 17.09 -0.53 -6.43
CA LEU A 17 17.26 -1.83 -5.81
C LEU A 17 18.22 -2.72 -6.62
N ARG A 18 19.20 -3.33 -5.94
CA ARG A 18 20.04 -4.37 -6.54
C ARG A 18 19.21 -5.57 -7.01
N PRO A 19 19.70 -6.39 -7.95
CA PRO A 19 19.06 -7.66 -8.31
C PRO A 19 18.80 -8.52 -7.07
N ARG A 20 17.61 -9.15 -6.99
CA ARG A 20 17.15 -9.93 -5.81
C ARG A 20 17.04 -9.14 -4.51
N GLY A 21 17.18 -7.81 -4.55
CA GLY A 21 16.96 -6.93 -3.43
C GLY A 21 15.50 -6.96 -2.98
N THR A 22 15.26 -6.59 -1.72
CA THR A 22 13.91 -6.57 -1.14
C THR A 22 13.55 -5.16 -0.69
N PHE A 23 12.28 -4.81 -0.83
CA PHE A 23 11.69 -3.66 -0.17
C PHE A 23 10.45 -4.10 0.60
N THR A 24 10.10 -3.37 1.66
CA THR A 24 8.89 -3.61 2.45
C THR A 24 8.04 -2.36 2.42
N THR A 25 6.74 -2.52 2.20
CA THR A 25 5.77 -1.43 2.23
C THR A 25 4.61 -1.77 3.15
N THR A 26 4.06 -0.76 3.82
CA THR A 26 2.91 -0.89 4.70
C THR A 26 1.72 -0.19 4.06
N LEU A 27 0.70 -0.98 3.73
CA LEU A 27 -0.58 -0.51 3.22
C LEU A 27 -1.51 -0.31 4.39
N ILE A 28 -1.79 0.94 4.74
CA ILE A 28 -2.79 1.26 5.76
C ILE A 28 -4.15 1.25 5.07
N GLY A 29 -4.72 0.06 4.98
CA GLY A 29 -6.01 -0.20 4.36
C GLY A 29 -7.15 0.27 5.25
N GLN A 30 -7.96 1.24 4.79
CA GLN A 30 -9.11 1.78 5.55
C GLN A 30 -10.31 0.82 5.59
N ASN A 31 -10.09 -0.44 5.97
CA ASN A 31 -11.08 -1.51 5.85
C ASN A 31 -11.80 -1.86 7.17
N THR A 32 -12.27 -0.85 7.91
CA THR A 32 -13.36 -1.09 8.88
C THR A 32 -14.45 -0.04 8.71
N GLU A 33 -15.72 -0.48 8.65
CA GLU A 33 -16.88 0.41 8.69
C GLU A 33 -16.78 1.40 9.87
N MET A 34 -16.20 0.95 10.98
CA MET A 34 -15.96 1.74 12.18
C MET A 34 -14.91 2.84 11.96
N PHE A 35 -13.80 2.56 11.25
CA PHE A 35 -12.79 3.56 10.91
C PHE A 35 -13.34 4.62 9.95
N ASN A 36 -14.10 4.19 8.93
CA ASN A 36 -14.75 5.10 7.99
C ASN A 36 -15.81 5.99 8.66
N LYS A 37 -16.58 5.46 9.63
CA LYS A 37 -17.54 6.25 10.42
C LYS A 37 -16.85 7.27 11.34
N ALA A 38 -15.79 6.87 12.04
CA ALA A 38 -15.02 7.75 12.91
C ALA A 38 -14.32 8.88 12.13
N TYR A 39 -13.69 8.55 10.99
CA TYR A 39 -13.06 9.55 10.12
C TYR A 39 -14.09 10.41 9.36
N ARG A 40 -15.26 9.89 8.94
CA ARG A 40 -16.32 10.73 8.36
C ARG A 40 -16.81 11.83 9.30
N ALA A 41 -16.87 11.54 10.60
CA ALA A 41 -17.21 12.54 11.61
C ALA A 41 -16.07 13.56 11.82
N ALA A 42 -14.81 13.12 11.70
CA ALA A 42 -13.62 13.95 11.96
C ALA A 42 -13.06 14.71 10.74
N SER A 43 -13.31 14.26 9.50
CA SER A 43 -12.65 14.79 8.30
C SER A 43 -13.65 15.23 7.24
N ARG A 44 -13.93 16.54 7.20
CA ARG A 44 -14.48 17.23 6.01
C ARG A 44 -13.45 17.36 4.86
N VAL A 45 -12.21 16.86 5.01
CA VAL A 45 -11.08 17.26 4.16
C VAL A 45 -10.14 16.12 3.72
N ILE A 46 -10.27 14.87 4.17
CA ILE A 46 -9.31 13.81 3.79
C ILE A 46 -10.01 12.69 2.98
N PRO A 47 -9.53 12.35 1.77
CA PRO A 47 -10.22 11.39 0.91
C PRO A 47 -9.99 9.96 1.42
N SER A 48 -10.92 9.48 2.25
CA SER A 48 -11.05 8.07 2.66
C SER A 48 -11.25 7.09 1.49
N PHE A 49 -11.30 7.61 0.25
CA PHE A 49 -11.37 6.86 -0.99
C PHE A 49 -9.98 6.40 -1.49
N TRP A 50 -8.92 7.19 -1.26
CA TRP A 50 -7.58 6.86 -1.78
C TRP A 50 -6.98 5.59 -1.18
N GLY A 51 -7.14 5.38 0.14
CA GLY A 51 -6.62 4.18 0.80
C GLY A 51 -7.21 2.87 0.27
N ARG A 52 -8.50 2.87 -0.12
CA ARG A 52 -9.20 1.67 -0.64
C ARG A 52 -8.69 1.26 -2.02
N GLN A 53 -8.47 2.23 -2.90
CA GLN A 53 -8.04 1.96 -4.27
C GLN A 53 -6.56 1.54 -4.32
N VAL A 54 -5.73 2.13 -3.45
CA VAL A 54 -4.33 1.73 -3.30
C VAL A 54 -4.22 0.31 -2.72
N GLU A 55 -4.95 -0.04 -1.67
CA GLU A 55 -4.86 -1.37 -1.05
C GLU A 55 -5.23 -2.51 -2.01
N ALA A 56 -6.30 -2.35 -2.79
CA ALA A 56 -6.75 -3.36 -3.73
C ALA A 56 -5.87 -3.46 -4.99
N GLY A 57 -5.36 -2.32 -5.50
CA GLY A 57 -4.56 -2.28 -6.72
C GLY A 57 -3.06 -2.54 -6.51
N MET A 58 -2.53 -2.27 -5.32
CA MET A 58 -1.09 -2.34 -5.04
C MET A 58 -0.47 -3.73 -5.29
N PRO A 59 -1.06 -4.86 -4.88
CA PRO A 59 -0.47 -6.16 -5.16
C PRO A 59 -0.35 -6.48 -6.66
N ALA A 60 -1.30 -6.01 -7.47
CA ALA A 60 -1.25 -6.18 -8.92
C ALA A 60 -0.17 -5.28 -9.54
N LEU A 61 -0.09 -4.01 -9.10
CA LEU A 61 0.92 -3.06 -9.56
C LEU A 61 2.34 -3.50 -9.21
N ILE A 62 2.56 -4.04 -8.01
CA ILE A 62 3.86 -4.60 -7.60
C ILE A 62 4.28 -5.72 -8.55
N LYS A 63 3.35 -6.62 -8.89
CA LYS A 63 3.62 -7.73 -9.82
C LYS A 63 3.90 -7.26 -11.24
N SER A 64 3.22 -6.22 -11.74
CA SER A 64 3.46 -5.68 -13.08
C SER A 64 4.82 -4.98 -13.21
N LEU A 65 5.47 -4.63 -12.11
CA LEU A 65 6.81 -4.00 -12.06
C LEU A 65 7.91 -5.03 -11.75
N ASP A 66 7.71 -6.30 -12.12
CA ASP A 66 8.67 -7.39 -11.95
C ASP A 66 9.18 -7.54 -10.49
N PHE A 67 8.28 -7.32 -9.54
CA PHE A 67 8.51 -7.70 -8.15
C PHE A 67 7.68 -8.93 -7.80
N ARG A 68 8.28 -9.83 -7.04
CA ARG A 68 7.60 -10.94 -6.40
C ARG A 68 7.26 -10.60 -4.96
N ILE A 69 6.01 -10.80 -4.55
CA ILE A 69 5.61 -10.71 -3.14
C ILE A 69 6.12 -11.97 -2.43
N VAL A 70 7.02 -11.79 -1.46
CA VAL A 70 7.63 -12.87 -0.67
C VAL A 70 7.12 -12.88 0.78
N GLY A 71 6.40 -11.85 1.20
CA GLY A 71 5.69 -11.81 2.47
C GLY A 71 4.46 -10.91 2.40
N ASP A 72 3.40 -11.34 3.07
CA ASP A 72 2.13 -10.62 3.17
C ASP A 72 1.56 -10.87 4.57
N LYS A 73 1.46 -9.80 5.38
CA LYS A 73 0.98 -9.89 6.75
C LYS A 73 0.02 -8.77 7.05
N SER A 74 -1.18 -9.12 7.48
CA SER A 74 -2.13 -8.16 8.04
C SER A 74 -1.91 -8.03 9.55
N HIS A 75 -1.83 -6.81 10.04
CA HIS A 75 -1.70 -6.47 11.44
C HIS A 75 -2.72 -5.39 11.82
N ARG A 76 -3.25 -5.45 13.04
CA ARG A 76 -4.18 -4.43 13.56
C ARG A 76 -3.55 -3.78 14.79
N GLN A 77 -3.01 -2.57 14.62
CA GLN A 77 -2.54 -1.76 15.75
C GLN A 77 -3.66 -0.81 16.16
N SER A 78 -4.37 -1.15 17.23
CA SER A 78 -5.52 -0.38 17.71
C SER A 78 -6.54 -0.09 16.59
N PHE A 79 -6.64 1.18 16.16
CA PHE A 79 -7.55 1.65 15.11
C PHE A 79 -6.93 1.70 13.71
N TYR A 80 -5.68 1.29 13.53
CA TYR A 80 -5.00 1.29 12.24
C TYR A 80 -4.79 -0.16 11.76
N PRO A 81 -5.74 -0.72 10.99
CA PRO A 81 -5.49 -1.91 10.21
C PRO A 81 -4.43 -1.62 9.15
N SER A 82 -3.40 -2.45 9.11
CA SER A 82 -2.24 -2.33 8.23
C SER A 82 -1.95 -3.67 7.59
N ARG A 83 -1.69 -3.69 6.28
CA ARG A 83 -1.18 -4.84 5.54
C ARG A 83 0.25 -4.56 5.12
N VAL A 84 1.17 -5.36 5.60
CA VAL A 84 2.61 -5.25 5.30
C VAL A 84 2.94 -6.21 4.17
N LEU A 85 3.48 -5.69 3.08
CA LEU A 85 3.98 -6.46 1.95
C LEU A 85 5.51 -6.40 1.92
N CYS A 86 6.15 -7.56 1.80
CA CYS A 86 7.57 -7.69 1.50
C CYS A 86 7.72 -8.18 0.06
N CYS A 87 8.48 -7.42 -0.73
CA CYS A 87 8.57 -7.60 -2.18
C CYS A 87 10.03 -7.72 -2.57
N ARG A 88 10.33 -8.65 -3.49
CA ARG A 88 11.66 -8.92 -4.00
C ARG A 88 11.73 -8.61 -5.48
N LYS A 89 12.75 -7.85 -5.88
CA LYS A 89 13.06 -7.60 -7.29
C LYS A 89 13.54 -8.90 -7.91
N GLU A 90 12.89 -9.34 -8.98
CA GLU A 90 13.41 -10.43 -9.81
C GLU A 90 14.63 -9.94 -10.62
#